data_AF-A0AAV6YJ24-F1
#
_entry.id   AF-A0AAV6YJ24-F1
#
_cell.length_a   1.000
_cell.length_b   1.000
_cell.length_c   1.000
_cell.angle_alpha   90.00
_cell.angle_beta   90.00
_cell.angle_gamma   90.00
#
_symmetry.space_group_name_H-M   'P 1'
#
loop_
_entity.id
_entity.type
_entity.pdbx_description
1 polymer ?
#
loop_
_entity_poly.entity_id
_entity_poly.type
_entity_poly.pdbx_seq_one_letter_code
_entity_poly.pdbx_strand_id
1 'polypeptide(L)'
;DSEISVPMMSQTEKFNFGEIDEIDAQIIELPYATGELSMFIILPNDIAGLQKIDNQITAESLMKWTNSENLTSTKVEIQLPRFKIETSYNLVQYLENMGMIDAFSQQKANLSGISDKGLYVSQMIHKCYIEVNEEGTEAAAATGAVIVPKSLILPKKFIVNHPFLSFIKHITFDTILFHSKVYFP
;
A
#
# COMPACT_ATOMS: atom_id res chain seq x y z
N ASP A 1 7.72 -15.52 -16.73
CA ASP A 1 8.39 -14.62 -15.78
C ASP A 1 9.33 -13.70 -16.51
N SER A 2 9.15 -12.39 -16.35
CA SER A 2 9.97 -11.35 -16.95
C SER A 2 10.67 -10.57 -15.84
N GLU A 3 11.99 -10.67 -15.76
CA GLU A 3 12.80 -9.85 -14.86
C GLU A 3 13.03 -8.47 -15.47
N ILE A 4 12.86 -7.43 -14.67
CA ILE A 4 13.13 -6.04 -15.07
C ILE A 4 14.12 -5.41 -14.09
N SER A 5 14.99 -4.55 -14.60
CA SER A 5 15.91 -3.78 -13.75
C SER A 5 15.26 -2.45 -13.38
N VAL A 6 15.19 -2.17 -12.08
CA VAL A 6 14.57 -0.95 -11.54
C VAL A 6 15.46 -0.31 -10.46
N PRO A 7 15.41 1.02 -10.28
CA PRO A 7 16.10 1.69 -9.18
C PRO A 7 15.53 1.23 -7.83
N MET A 8 16.39 0.73 -6.94
CA MET A 8 16.05 0.33 -5.59
C MET A 8 16.64 1.33 -4.59
N MET A 9 15.82 1.77 -3.63
CA MET A 9 16.25 2.51 -2.46
C MET A 9 16.48 1.55 -1.29
N SER A 10 17.42 1.91 -0.40
CA SER A 10 17.84 1.05 0.71
C SER A 10 18.15 1.84 1.98
N GLN A 11 17.76 1.30 3.12
CA GLN A 11 18.01 1.84 4.45
C GLN A 11 18.07 0.70 5.48
N THR A 12 18.81 0.88 6.57
CA THR A 12 18.75 -0.04 7.71
C THR A 12 18.42 0.73 8.98
N GLU A 13 17.23 0.51 9.52
CA GLU A 13 16.74 1.20 10.72
C GLU A 13 15.75 0.31 11.50
N LYS A 14 15.19 0.83 12.59
CA LYS A 14 14.07 0.18 13.28
C LYS A 14 12.75 0.60 12.65
N PHE A 15 11.97 -0.38 12.24
CA PHE A 15 10.62 -0.18 11.71
C PHE A 15 9.62 -1.02 12.50
N ASN A 16 8.35 -0.64 12.46
CA ASN A 16 7.28 -1.55 12.87
C ASN A 16 7.15 -2.60 11.77
N PHE A 17 7.42 -3.85 12.13
CA PHE A 17 7.53 -4.97 11.21
C PHE A 17 6.76 -6.17 11.78
N GLY A 18 6.14 -6.95 10.90
CA GLY A 18 5.39 -8.15 11.27
C GLY A 18 5.38 -9.19 10.17
N GLU A 19 4.95 -10.39 10.54
CA GLU A 19 4.64 -11.51 9.66
C GLU A 19 3.12 -11.74 9.72
N ILE A 20 2.50 -12.05 8.60
CA ILE A 20 1.07 -12.31 8.46
C ILE A 20 0.90 -13.76 7.99
N ASP A 21 0.83 -14.67 8.97
CA ASP A 21 0.77 -16.12 8.72
C ASP A 21 -0.42 -16.53 7.83
N GLU A 22 -1.55 -15.82 7.92
CA GLU A 22 -2.80 -16.11 7.19
C GLU A 22 -2.68 -16.01 5.67
N ILE A 23 -1.80 -15.13 5.19
CA ILE A 23 -1.55 -14.87 3.78
C ILE A 23 -0.10 -15.15 3.37
N ASP A 24 0.71 -15.69 4.29
CA ASP A 24 2.13 -16.00 4.08
C ASP A 24 2.88 -14.77 3.52
N ALA A 25 2.87 -13.69 4.29
CA ALA A 25 3.39 -12.39 3.87
C ALA A 25 4.10 -11.66 5.02
N GLN A 26 4.98 -10.75 4.67
CA GLN A 26 5.63 -9.78 5.56
C GLN A 26 4.93 -8.43 5.46
N ILE A 27 4.91 -7.68 6.55
CA ILE A 27 4.42 -6.30 6.57
C ILE A 27 5.42 -5.35 7.24
N ILE A 28 5.57 -4.17 6.66
CA ILE A 28 6.34 -3.07 7.26
C ILE A 28 5.54 -1.76 7.23
N GLU A 29 5.71 -0.96 8.27
CA GLU A 29 5.19 0.40 8.36
C GLU A 29 6.33 1.42 8.17
N LEU A 30 6.10 2.37 7.27
CA LEU A 30 6.98 3.48 6.93
C LEU A 30 6.26 4.80 7.29
N PRO A 31 6.54 5.38 8.47
CA PRO A 31 5.88 6.61 8.92
C PRO A 31 6.35 7.82 8.10
N TYR A 32 5.43 8.74 7.79
CA TYR A 32 5.75 10.05 7.24
C TYR A 32 6.18 11.04 8.33
N ALA A 33 6.76 12.17 7.94
CA ALA A 33 7.43 13.12 8.85
C ALA A 33 6.62 13.59 10.07
N THR A 34 5.28 13.70 9.97
CA THR A 34 4.42 14.13 11.08
C THR A 34 3.94 12.98 11.97
N GLY A 35 4.12 11.73 11.55
CA GLY A 35 3.58 10.54 12.21
C GLY A 35 2.06 10.36 12.08
N GLU A 36 1.36 11.27 11.42
CA GLU A 36 -0.09 11.18 11.20
C GLU A 36 -0.44 10.19 10.07
N LEU A 37 0.48 10.04 9.11
CA LEU A 37 0.36 9.14 7.98
C LEU A 37 1.48 8.10 8.05
N SER A 38 1.16 6.86 7.67
CA SER A 38 2.16 5.84 7.38
C SER A 38 1.83 5.13 6.07
N MET A 39 2.86 4.78 5.32
CA MET A 39 2.77 3.81 4.26
C MET A 39 2.98 2.41 4.83
N PHE A 40 2.10 1.49 4.50
CA PHE A 40 2.26 0.08 4.79
C PHE A 40 2.57 -0.67 3.50
N ILE A 41 3.47 -1.64 3.59
CA ILE A 41 3.80 -2.53 2.49
C ILE A 41 3.60 -3.95 2.95
N ILE A 42 2.74 -4.69 2.26
CA ILE A 42 2.57 -6.13 2.44
C ILE A 42 3.25 -6.83 1.27
N LEU A 43 4.29 -7.60 1.58
CA LEU A 43 5.09 -8.35 0.64
C LEU A 43 4.80 -9.85 0.85
N PRO A 44 4.12 -10.53 -0.07
CA PRO A 44 3.99 -11.99 0.00
C PRO A 44 5.37 -12.67 0.07
N ASN A 45 5.47 -13.83 0.71
CA ASN A 45 6.72 -14.61 0.69
C ASN A 45 6.95 -15.30 -0.67
N ASP A 46 5.88 -15.53 -1.43
CA ASP A 46 5.89 -16.12 -2.77
C ASP A 46 5.56 -15.06 -3.85
N ILE A 47 6.26 -15.08 -4.98
CA ILE A 47 6.09 -14.12 -6.08
C ILE A 47 4.65 -14.10 -6.64
N ALA A 48 3.95 -15.23 -6.62
CA ALA A 48 2.55 -15.37 -7.02
C ALA A 48 1.56 -15.19 -5.85
N GLY A 49 2.05 -14.86 -4.65
CA GLY A 49 1.28 -14.78 -3.42
C GLY A 49 0.27 -13.63 -3.36
N LEU A 50 0.38 -12.62 -4.24
CA LEU A 50 -0.54 -11.48 -4.26
C LEU A 50 -2.01 -11.91 -4.48
N GLN A 51 -2.24 -13.01 -5.22
CA GLN A 51 -3.58 -13.55 -5.43
C GLN A 51 -4.21 -14.08 -4.13
N LYS A 52 -3.40 -14.61 -3.20
CA LYS A 52 -3.90 -15.04 -1.88
C LYS A 52 -4.36 -13.83 -1.06
N ILE A 53 -3.61 -12.73 -1.15
CA ILE A 53 -3.98 -11.46 -0.50
C ILE A 53 -5.32 -10.97 -1.05
N ASP A 54 -5.49 -10.97 -2.37
CA ASP A 54 -6.72 -10.49 -3.03
C ASP A 54 -7.99 -11.22 -2.60
N ASN A 55 -7.88 -12.50 -2.27
CA ASN A 55 -9.02 -13.30 -1.83
C ASN A 55 -9.37 -13.07 -0.35
N GLN A 56 -8.44 -12.56 0.45
CA GLN A 56 -8.60 -12.38 1.89
C GLN A 56 -8.72 -10.91 2.31
N ILE A 57 -8.38 -9.98 1.43
CA ILE A 57 -8.36 -8.55 1.75
C ILE A 57 -9.78 -8.03 2.00
N THR A 58 -10.00 -7.58 3.23
CA THR A 58 -11.21 -6.90 3.68
C THR A 58 -10.81 -5.72 4.54
N ALA A 59 -11.77 -4.85 4.88
CA ALA A 59 -11.51 -3.78 5.84
C ALA A 59 -11.03 -4.35 7.19
N GLU A 60 -11.67 -5.42 7.67
CA GLU A 60 -11.33 -6.09 8.92
C GLU A 60 -9.92 -6.72 8.87
N SER A 61 -9.57 -7.37 7.76
CA SER A 61 -8.25 -7.98 7.62
C SER A 61 -7.16 -6.91 7.58
N LEU A 62 -7.36 -5.81 6.87
CA LEU A 62 -6.42 -4.69 6.83
C LEU A 62 -6.26 -4.03 8.21
N MET A 63 -7.35 -3.78 8.93
CA MET A 63 -7.29 -3.26 10.30
C MET A 63 -6.51 -4.20 11.22
N LYS A 64 -6.74 -5.50 11.11
CA LYS A 64 -6.02 -6.51 11.89
C LYS A 64 -4.52 -6.54 11.56
N TRP A 65 -4.15 -6.64 10.27
CA TRP A 65 -2.75 -6.75 9.85
C TRP A 65 -1.95 -5.48 10.17
N THR A 66 -2.61 -4.32 10.23
CA THR A 66 -1.98 -3.02 10.50
C THR A 66 -2.08 -2.58 11.96
N ASN A 67 -2.66 -3.41 12.83
CA ASN A 67 -2.73 -3.12 14.25
C ASN A 67 -1.32 -3.13 14.86
N SER A 68 -0.98 -2.08 15.62
CA SER A 68 0.32 -1.94 16.27
C SER A 68 0.66 -3.08 17.22
N GLU A 69 -0.33 -3.78 17.79
CA GLU A 69 -0.11 -4.97 18.64
C GLU A 69 0.46 -6.16 17.84
N ASN A 70 0.25 -6.20 16.53
CA ASN A 70 0.76 -7.25 15.64
C ASN A 70 2.11 -6.88 15.02
N LEU A 71 2.62 -5.67 15.27
CA LEU A 71 3.88 -5.18 14.74
C LEU A 71 4.89 -5.00 15.87
N THR A 72 6.14 -5.37 15.60
CA THR A 72 7.23 -5.22 16.57
C THR A 72 8.30 -4.30 16.01
N SER A 73 8.80 -3.39 16.86
CA SER A 73 9.95 -2.54 16.52
C SER A 73 11.19 -3.41 16.27
N THR A 74 11.54 -3.59 14.99
CA THR A 74 12.54 -4.53 14.54
C THR A 74 13.59 -3.81 13.70
N LYS A 75 14.87 -4.14 13.88
CA LYS A 75 15.92 -3.64 13.00
C LYS A 75 15.83 -4.34 11.64
N VAL A 76 15.49 -3.61 10.59
CA VAL A 76 15.26 -4.13 9.24
C VAL A 76 16.18 -3.42 8.24
N GLU A 77 16.83 -4.19 7.38
CA GLU A 77 17.43 -3.75 6.12
C GLU A 77 16.32 -3.80 5.06
N ILE A 78 15.79 -2.63 4.69
CA ILE A 78 14.76 -2.49 3.67
C ILE A 78 15.42 -2.21 2.30
N GLN A 79 14.90 -2.88 1.26
CA GLN A 79 15.11 -2.51 -0.13
C GLN A 79 13.74 -2.38 -0.80
N LEU A 80 13.43 -1.19 -1.30
CA LEU A 80 12.13 -0.85 -1.90
C LEU A 80 12.40 -0.21 -3.26
N PRO A 81 11.72 -0.58 -4.35
CA PRO A 81 11.83 0.15 -5.61
C PRO A 81 11.33 1.59 -5.46
N ARG A 82 11.94 2.51 -6.20
CA ARG A 82 11.25 3.76 -6.55
C ARG A 82 10.08 3.39 -7.47
N PHE A 83 8.91 3.93 -7.22
CA PHE A 83 7.76 3.65 -8.07
C PHE A 83 6.87 4.86 -8.25
N LYS A 84 6.22 4.90 -9.41
CA LYS A 84 5.23 5.91 -9.74
C LYS A 84 3.95 5.24 -10.24
N ILE A 85 2.83 5.60 -9.63
CA ILE A 85 1.50 5.14 -10.02
C ILE A 85 0.73 6.34 -10.55
N GLU A 86 0.31 6.27 -11.80
CA GLU A 86 -0.56 7.26 -12.42
C GLU A 86 -1.73 6.54 -13.08
N THR A 87 -2.94 6.74 -12.54
CA THR A 87 -4.14 6.03 -13.00
C THR A 87 -5.32 6.98 -13.20
N SER A 88 -6.20 6.63 -14.13
CA SER A 88 -7.43 7.35 -14.41
C SER A 88 -8.54 6.34 -14.72
N TYR A 89 -9.53 6.25 -13.85
CA TYR A 89 -10.65 5.32 -13.98
C TYR A 89 -11.95 6.07 -14.26
N ASN A 90 -12.78 5.52 -15.15
CA ASN A 90 -14.18 5.87 -15.22
C ASN A 90 -14.95 4.98 -14.24
N LEU A 91 -15.45 5.57 -13.16
CA LEU A 91 -16.07 4.84 -12.05
C LEU A 91 -17.51 4.39 -12.33
N VAL A 92 -18.15 4.87 -13.39
CA VAL A 92 -19.58 4.59 -13.65
C VAL A 92 -19.87 3.09 -13.61
N GLN A 93 -19.18 2.30 -14.44
CA GLN A 93 -19.40 0.85 -14.51
C GLN A 93 -19.10 0.13 -13.18
N TYR A 94 -18.06 0.57 -12.46
CA TYR A 94 -17.70 -0.02 -11.17
C TYR A 94 -18.78 0.22 -10.12
N LEU A 95 -19.27 1.47 -10.04
CA LEU A 95 -20.30 1.86 -9.08
C LEU A 95 -21.68 1.26 -9.42
N GLU A 96 -22.01 1.14 -10.70
CA GLU A 96 -23.21 0.42 -11.15
C GLU A 96 -23.17 -1.05 -10.72
N ASN A 97 -22.03 -1.73 -10.91
CA ASN A 97 -21.83 -3.11 -10.47
C ASN A 97 -21.89 -3.26 -8.94
N MET A 98 -21.61 -2.18 -8.19
CA MET A 98 -21.77 -2.12 -6.73
C MET A 98 -23.20 -1.73 -6.29
N GLY A 99 -24.12 -1.50 -7.23
CA GLY A 99 -25.54 -1.23 -6.96
C GLY A 99 -25.95 0.24 -7.07
N MET A 100 -25.04 1.16 -7.33
CA MET A 100 -25.36 2.57 -7.57
C MET A 100 -25.80 2.76 -9.03
N ILE A 101 -26.99 2.29 -9.38
CA ILE A 101 -27.47 2.28 -10.77
C ILE A 101 -28.27 3.55 -11.09
N ASP A 102 -29.17 3.95 -10.20
CA ASP A 102 -30.14 5.02 -10.50
C ASP A 102 -29.47 6.38 -10.71
N ALA A 103 -28.38 6.67 -10.00
CA ALA A 103 -27.65 7.93 -10.12
C ALA A 103 -27.10 8.19 -11.53
N PHE A 104 -26.80 7.14 -12.30
CA PHE A 104 -26.28 7.22 -13.66
C PHE A 104 -27.37 7.05 -14.74
N SER A 105 -28.62 6.77 -14.34
CA SER A 105 -29.74 6.58 -15.26
C SER A 105 -30.50 7.88 -15.49
N GLN A 106 -30.58 8.34 -16.74
CA GLN A 106 -31.38 9.52 -17.10
C GLN A 106 -32.88 9.38 -16.75
N GLN A 107 -33.39 8.15 -16.69
CA GLN A 107 -34.81 7.88 -16.40
C GLN A 107 -35.11 7.71 -14.92
N LYS A 108 -34.14 7.22 -14.13
CA LYS A 108 -34.36 6.85 -12.72
C LYS A 108 -33.69 7.80 -11.72
N ALA A 109 -32.70 8.58 -12.14
CA ALA A 109 -31.97 9.48 -11.26
C ALA A 109 -32.92 10.49 -10.61
N ASN A 110 -32.88 10.56 -9.28
CA ASN A 110 -33.58 11.57 -8.51
C ASN A 110 -32.57 12.44 -7.75
N LEU A 111 -32.19 13.56 -8.36
CA LEU A 111 -31.27 14.55 -7.80
C LEU A 111 -31.98 15.88 -7.48
N SER A 112 -33.26 15.80 -7.11
CA SER A 112 -34.12 16.97 -6.81
C SER A 112 -33.60 17.85 -5.66
N GLY A 113 -32.80 17.29 -4.74
CA GLY A 113 -32.11 18.07 -3.71
C GLY A 113 -31.01 19.01 -4.23
N ILE A 114 -30.59 18.86 -5.49
CA ILE A 114 -29.59 19.73 -6.14
C ILE A 114 -30.29 20.76 -7.06
N SER A 115 -31.29 20.32 -7.81
CA SER A 115 -32.02 21.18 -8.76
C SER A 115 -33.42 20.66 -9.01
N ASP A 116 -34.36 21.58 -9.26
CA ASP A 116 -35.72 21.26 -9.70
C ASP A 116 -35.80 20.71 -11.14
N LYS A 117 -34.68 20.74 -11.89
CA LYS A 117 -34.56 20.15 -13.22
C LYS A 117 -34.12 18.69 -13.12
N GLY A 118 -34.52 17.87 -14.09
CA GLY A 118 -34.04 16.49 -14.19
C GLY A 118 -32.52 16.46 -14.43
N LEU A 119 -31.78 15.91 -13.46
CA LEU A 119 -30.34 15.73 -13.51
C LEU A 119 -29.99 14.25 -13.31
N TYR A 120 -28.89 13.82 -13.93
CA TYR A 120 -28.27 12.51 -13.70
C TYR A 120 -26.75 12.66 -13.82
N VAL A 121 -26.00 11.73 -13.26
CA VAL A 121 -24.55 11.71 -13.39
C VAL A 121 -24.19 11.01 -14.71
N SER A 122 -23.64 11.74 -15.67
CA SER A 122 -23.25 11.17 -16.96
C SER A 122 -21.88 10.50 -16.94
N GLN A 123 -20.97 10.99 -16.10
CA GLN A 123 -19.60 10.50 -16.01
C GLN A 123 -19.02 10.78 -14.62
N MET A 124 -18.18 9.87 -14.13
CA MET A 124 -17.41 10.05 -12.91
C MET A 124 -15.98 9.57 -13.14
N ILE A 125 -15.02 10.49 -13.16
CA ILE A 125 -13.60 10.18 -13.38
C ILE A 125 -12.83 10.31 -12.07
N HIS A 126 -12.10 9.26 -11.71
CA HIS A 126 -11.17 9.26 -10.59
C HIS A 126 -9.75 9.14 -11.11
N LYS A 127 -8.91 10.14 -10.80
CA LYS A 127 -7.48 10.16 -11.13
C LYS A 127 -6.67 10.07 -9.86
N CYS A 128 -5.63 9.25 -9.87
CA CYS A 128 -4.74 9.04 -8.74
C CYS A 128 -3.28 9.12 -9.21
N TYR A 129 -2.45 9.79 -8.42
CA TYR A 129 -1.02 9.93 -8.60
C TYR A 129 -0.31 9.61 -7.28
N ILE A 130 0.65 8.70 -7.31
CA ILE A 130 1.54 8.39 -6.19
C ILE A 130 2.97 8.32 -6.75
N GLU A 131 3.91 8.98 -6.11
CA GLU A 131 5.32 8.87 -6.39
C GLU A 131 6.06 8.60 -5.09
N VAL A 132 6.84 7.52 -5.06
CA VAL A 132 7.62 7.12 -3.90
C VAL A 132 9.09 7.16 -4.26
N ASN A 133 9.82 7.98 -3.53
CA ASN A 133 11.26 8.21 -3.65
C ASN A 133 11.88 8.36 -2.25
N GLU A 134 13.17 8.68 -2.19
CA GLU A 134 13.96 8.76 -0.95
C GLU A 134 13.77 10.06 -0.16
N GLU A 135 12.99 11.04 -0.65
CA GLU A 135 12.79 12.31 0.04
C GLU A 135 11.84 12.10 1.24
N GLY A 136 12.43 11.70 2.38
CA GLY A 136 11.69 11.44 3.61
C GLY A 136 12.49 11.26 4.90
N THR A 137 13.75 10.80 4.89
CA THR A 137 14.61 10.72 6.11
C THR A 137 16.10 10.57 5.74
N GLU A 138 16.94 11.36 6.41
CA GLU A 138 18.41 11.38 6.31
C GLU A 138 19.06 10.08 6.82
N ALA A 139 19.85 9.46 5.94
CA ALA A 139 21.07 8.66 6.18
C ALA A 139 21.15 7.69 7.38
N ALA A 140 21.33 6.38 7.10
CA ALA A 140 22.19 5.53 7.94
C ALA A 140 22.77 4.30 7.20
N ALA A 141 24.11 4.35 7.08
CA ALA A 141 25.09 3.25 7.03
C ALA A 141 25.24 2.37 5.77
N ALA A 142 26.22 2.76 4.96
CA ALA A 142 27.07 1.84 4.21
C ALA A 142 27.93 1.00 5.17
N THR A 143 28.19 -0.28 4.87
CA THR A 143 29.40 -0.94 5.39
C THR A 143 29.83 -2.16 4.55
N GLY A 144 31.08 -2.11 4.09
CA GLY A 144 31.82 -3.29 3.63
C GLY A 144 32.15 -4.23 4.79
N ALA A 145 32.68 -5.41 4.45
CA ALA A 145 32.97 -6.57 5.31
C ALA A 145 33.06 -6.27 6.82
N VAL A 146 32.04 -6.69 7.57
CA VAL A 146 31.96 -6.54 9.04
C VAL A 146 32.25 -7.88 9.70
N ILE A 147 33.28 -7.93 10.55
CA ILE A 147 33.46 -9.02 11.53
C ILE A 147 32.47 -8.74 12.67
N VAL A 148 31.41 -9.54 12.76
CA VAL A 148 30.39 -9.42 13.82
C VAL A 148 30.65 -10.43 14.95
N PRO A 149 30.51 -10.05 16.24
CA PRO A 149 30.41 -10.97 17.36
C PRO A 149 29.34 -12.04 17.12
N LYS A 150 29.54 -13.27 17.61
CA LYS A 150 28.55 -14.38 17.51
C LYS A 150 27.19 -14.08 18.14
N SER A 151 27.09 -13.04 18.97
CA SER A 151 25.86 -12.58 19.64
C SER A 151 25.18 -11.40 18.94
N LEU A 152 25.66 -10.95 17.78
CA LEU A 152 25.12 -9.78 17.11
C LEU A 152 23.79 -10.12 16.42
N ILE A 153 22.73 -9.43 16.81
CA ILE A 153 21.41 -9.54 16.15
C ILE A 153 21.55 -8.91 14.76
N LEU A 154 21.50 -9.75 13.74
CA LEU A 154 21.49 -9.30 12.35
C LEU A 154 20.15 -8.63 12.01
N PRO A 155 20.15 -7.55 11.20
CA PRO A 155 18.91 -6.98 10.70
C PRO A 155 18.09 -8.02 9.95
N LYS A 156 16.77 -7.97 10.12
CA LYS A 156 15.84 -8.68 9.23
C LYS A 156 15.94 -8.06 7.84
N LYS A 157 15.78 -8.86 6.79
CA LYS A 157 15.77 -8.36 5.41
C LYS A 157 14.34 -8.25 4.92
N PHE A 158 13.99 -7.10 4.38
CA PHE A 158 12.71 -6.87 3.71
C PHE A 158 12.99 -6.31 2.32
N ILE A 159 13.04 -7.21 1.33
CA ILE A 159 13.47 -6.90 -0.03
C ILE A 159 12.26 -6.99 -0.96
N VAL A 160 11.75 -5.84 -1.35
CA VAL A 160 10.54 -5.70 -2.18
C VAL A 160 10.92 -5.81 -3.65
N ASN A 161 11.25 -7.02 -4.11
CA ASN A 161 11.72 -7.29 -5.47
C ASN A 161 10.73 -8.05 -6.36
N HIS A 162 9.46 -8.15 -5.93
CA HIS A 162 8.38 -8.82 -6.63
C HIS A 162 7.04 -8.18 -6.24
N PRO A 163 5.90 -8.56 -6.86
CA PRO A 163 4.64 -7.85 -6.66
C PRO A 163 4.22 -7.73 -5.19
N PHE A 164 3.77 -6.54 -4.81
CA PHE A 164 3.41 -6.22 -3.43
C PHE A 164 2.16 -5.34 -3.34
N LEU A 165 1.57 -5.30 -2.15
CA LEU A 165 0.49 -4.37 -1.81
C LEU A 165 1.04 -3.18 -1.05
N SER A 166 0.62 -1.98 -1.42
CA SER A 166 0.95 -0.75 -0.70
C SER A 166 -0.31 0.07 -0.42
N PHE A 167 -0.40 0.64 0.78
CA PHE A 167 -1.45 1.59 1.13
C PHE A 167 -0.93 2.67 2.08
N ILE A 168 -1.50 3.86 1.98
CA ILE A 168 -1.23 4.99 2.86
C ILE A 168 -2.41 5.14 3.80
N LYS A 169 -2.13 5.16 5.09
CA LYS A 169 -3.14 5.19 6.14
C LYS A 169 -2.94 6.40 7.04
N HIS A 170 -4.04 7.06 7.38
CA HIS A 170 -4.07 8.04 8.45
C HIS A 170 -4.19 7.31 9.79
N ILE A 171 -3.16 7.38 10.61
CA ILE A 171 -3.03 6.58 11.84
C ILE A 171 -4.11 6.94 12.86
N THR A 172 -4.35 8.23 13.10
CA THR A 172 -5.33 8.69 14.10
C THR A 172 -6.78 8.30 13.79
N PHE A 173 -7.17 8.31 12.51
CA PHE A 173 -8.55 8.04 12.09
C PHE A 173 -8.76 6.63 11.54
N ASP A 174 -7.70 5.82 11.50
CA ASP A 174 -7.71 4.47 10.94
C ASP A 174 -8.18 4.42 9.46
N THR A 175 -7.98 5.53 8.72
CA THR A 175 -8.52 5.71 7.36
C THR A 175 -7.48 5.41 6.30
N ILE A 176 -7.83 4.56 5.33
CA ILE A 176 -7.00 4.33 4.14
C ILE A 176 -7.21 5.48 3.15
N LEU A 177 -6.12 6.18 2.81
CA LEU A 177 -6.11 7.28 1.86
C LEU A 177 -5.78 6.82 0.44
N PHE A 178 -4.85 5.87 0.33
CA PHE A 178 -4.43 5.29 -0.94
C PHE A 178 -4.26 3.78 -0.79
N HIS A 179 -4.60 3.05 -1.84
CA HIS A 179 -4.45 1.60 -1.91
C HIS A 179 -3.99 1.21 -3.31
N SER A 180 -2.98 0.36 -3.39
CA SER A 180 -2.32 0.02 -4.66
C SER A 180 -1.72 -1.39 -4.64
N LYS A 181 -1.74 -2.02 -5.81
CA LYS A 181 -0.97 -3.23 -6.11
C LYS A 181 0.12 -2.86 -7.09
N VAL A 182 1.37 -3.14 -6.77
CA VAL A 182 2.52 -2.81 -7.60
C VAL A 182 3.06 -4.11 -8.16
N TYR A 183 2.89 -4.32 -9.47
CA TYR A 183 3.46 -5.46 -10.19
C TYR A 183 4.78 -5.09 -10.88
N PHE A 184 4.82 -3.88 -11.45
CA PHE A 184 5.97 -3.30 -12.12
C PHE A 184 6.10 -1.87 -11.59
N PRO A 185 7.14 -1.56 -10.79
CA PRO A 185 7.33 -0.25 -10.19
C PRO A 185 7.81 0.81 -11.19
#